data_AF-A0A1W6TRC8-F1
#
_entry.id   AF-A0A1W6TRC8-F1
#
_cell.length_a   1.000
_cell.length_b   1.000
_cell.length_c   1.000
_cell.angle_alpha   90.00
_cell.angle_beta   90.00
_cell.angle_gamma   90.00
#
_symmetry.space_group_name_H-M   'P 1'
#
loop_
_entity.id
_entity.type
_entity.pdbx_description
1 polymer ?
#
loop_
_entity_poly.entity_id
_entity_poly.type
_entity_poly.pdbx_seq_one_letter_code
_entity_poly.pdbx_strand_id
1 'polypeptide(L)'
;MQQINLNHVQRDTSNRWLASAVLDAVQYQAPEAFQASCRVAGGLNQWLDEEELEILLSAHSNELEQVQRQAEYEERKRTKEQSQVLYAYDKANDDLKFAVGRTTLDREQMTFTDSQFKNWVQRQLERKDITVSQREDLLAANYWLAKAQTIIIKNGI
;
A
#
# COMPACT_ATOMS: atom_id res chain seq x y z
N MET A 1 -14.14 20.51 -6.48
CA MET A 1 -14.93 19.37 -7.01
C MET A 1 -16.20 19.28 -6.19
N GLN A 2 -17.38 19.39 -6.79
CA GLN A 2 -18.63 19.09 -6.10
C GLN A 2 -18.73 17.56 -5.96
N GLN A 3 -18.83 17.05 -4.74
CA GLN A 3 -19.07 15.63 -4.48
C GLN A 3 -20.56 15.34 -4.67
N ILE A 4 -20.89 14.38 -5.53
CA ILE A 4 -22.28 13.95 -5.75
C ILE A 4 -22.69 13.06 -4.57
N ASN A 5 -23.75 13.44 -3.86
CA ASN A 5 -24.24 12.67 -2.73
C ASN A 5 -25.09 11.50 -3.24
N LEU A 6 -24.63 10.26 -3.02
CA LEU A 6 -25.31 9.05 -3.46
C LEU A 6 -26.06 8.33 -2.32
N ASN A 7 -26.14 8.89 -1.11
CA ASN A 7 -26.70 8.22 0.06
C ASN A 7 -28.20 7.82 -0.08
N HIS A 8 -28.91 8.42 -1.03
CA HIS A 8 -30.33 8.14 -1.32
C HIS A 8 -30.54 7.21 -2.53
N VAL A 9 -29.46 6.78 -3.19
CA VAL A 9 -29.53 5.96 -4.41
C VAL A 9 -29.78 4.50 -4.02
N GLN A 10 -30.73 3.83 -4.68
CA GLN A 10 -30.98 2.41 -4.41
C GLN A 10 -29.79 1.56 -4.88
N ARG A 11 -29.34 0.65 -4.01
CA ARG A 11 -28.32 -0.35 -4.34
C ARG A 11 -28.98 -1.65 -4.77
N ASP A 12 -28.34 -2.37 -5.68
CA ASP A 12 -28.79 -3.69 -6.09
C ASP A 12 -28.59 -4.74 -4.99
N THR A 13 -29.04 -5.98 -5.23
CA THR A 13 -28.89 -7.10 -4.29
C THR A 13 -27.42 -7.50 -4.06
N SER A 14 -26.50 -7.03 -4.89
CA SER A 14 -25.05 -7.20 -4.76
C SER A 14 -24.37 -5.99 -4.12
N ASN A 15 -25.16 -5.06 -3.54
CA ASN A 15 -24.71 -3.82 -2.88
C ASN A 15 -23.96 -2.86 -3.81
N ARG A 16 -24.15 -2.97 -5.13
CA ARG A 16 -23.63 -2.05 -6.14
C ARG A 16 -24.66 -0.96 -6.42
N TRP A 17 -24.20 0.24 -6.75
CA TRP A 17 -25.11 1.32 -7.15
C TRP A 17 -25.69 1.00 -8.53
N LEU A 18 -27.02 1.09 -8.66
CA LEU A 18 -27.66 0.96 -9.97
C LEU A 18 -27.26 2.16 -10.83
N ALA A 19 -26.73 1.90 -12.03
CA ALA A 19 -26.26 2.95 -12.93
C ALA A 19 -27.34 4.00 -13.24
N SER A 20 -28.59 3.55 -13.44
CA SER A 20 -29.75 4.44 -13.61
C SER A 20 -29.96 5.36 -12.42
N ALA A 21 -29.89 4.84 -11.21
CA ALA A 21 -30.14 5.60 -9.99
C ALA A 21 -29.00 6.59 -9.65
N VAL A 22 -27.75 6.27 -10.05
CA VAL A 22 -26.63 7.21 -9.98
C VAL A 22 -26.78 8.34 -10.99
N LEU A 23 -27.21 8.03 -12.21
CA LEU A 23 -27.45 9.03 -13.25
C LEU A 23 -28.58 9.98 -12.87
N ASP A 24 -29.66 9.49 -12.27
CA ASP A 24 -30.75 10.31 -11.74
C ASP A 24 -30.26 11.28 -10.64
N ALA A 25 -29.39 10.79 -9.73
CA ALA A 25 -28.81 11.63 -8.68
C ALA A 25 -27.88 12.72 -9.23
N VAL A 26 -27.10 12.40 -10.28
CA VAL A 26 -26.24 13.36 -11.00
C VAL A 26 -27.09 14.40 -11.73
N GLN A 27 -28.15 13.98 -12.42
CA GLN A 27 -29.06 14.88 -13.12
C GLN A 27 -29.76 15.86 -12.15
N TYR A 28 -30.13 15.40 -10.95
CA TYR A 28 -30.79 16.24 -9.95
C TYR A 28 -29.83 17.23 -9.26
N GLN A 29 -28.61 16.80 -8.93
CA GLN A 29 -27.66 17.61 -8.15
C GLN A 29 -26.73 18.46 -9.01
N ALA A 30 -26.45 18.04 -10.24
CA ALA A 30 -25.56 18.69 -11.18
C ALA A 30 -26.09 18.61 -12.62
N PRO A 31 -27.27 19.22 -12.91
CA PRO A 31 -27.94 19.12 -14.21
C PRO A 31 -27.08 19.62 -15.37
N GLU A 32 -26.23 20.63 -15.14
CA GLU A 32 -25.31 21.18 -16.15
C GLU A 32 -24.18 20.19 -16.49
N ALA A 33 -23.64 19.49 -15.49
CA ALA A 33 -22.63 18.46 -15.69
C ALA A 33 -23.25 17.23 -16.40
N PHE A 34 -24.46 16.85 -16.02
CA PHE A 34 -25.21 15.79 -16.69
C PHE A 34 -25.47 16.13 -18.16
N GLN A 35 -25.95 17.34 -18.47
CA GLN A 35 -26.16 17.78 -19.85
C GLN A 35 -24.86 17.88 -20.65
N ALA A 36 -23.76 18.31 -20.04
CA ALA A 36 -22.44 18.32 -20.69
C ALA A 36 -21.97 16.90 -21.01
N SER A 37 -22.11 15.96 -20.07
CA SER A 37 -21.81 14.54 -20.28
C SER A 37 -22.71 13.91 -21.35
N CYS A 38 -24.01 14.19 -21.35
CA CYS A 38 -24.94 13.74 -22.40
C CYS A 38 -24.62 14.34 -23.76
N ARG A 39 -24.15 15.59 -23.83
CA ARG A 39 -23.72 16.23 -25.09
C ARG A 39 -22.44 15.59 -25.63
N VAL A 40 -21.49 15.26 -24.76
CA VAL A 40 -20.28 14.52 -25.12
C VAL A 40 -20.61 13.09 -25.55
N ALA A 41 -21.48 12.38 -24.82
CA ALA A 41 -21.95 11.03 -25.17
C ALA A 41 -22.77 11.01 -26.47
N GLY A 42 -23.64 12.00 -26.68
CA GLY A 42 -24.39 12.17 -27.93
C GLY A 42 -23.50 12.53 -29.12
N GLY A 43 -22.37 13.20 -28.89
CA GLY A 43 -21.32 13.42 -29.88
C GLY A 43 -20.50 12.15 -30.16
N LEU A 44 -20.24 11.33 -29.15
CA LEU A 44 -19.56 10.03 -29.30
C LEU A 44 -20.39 9.04 -30.13
N ASN A 45 -21.72 9.03 -29.98
CA ASN A 45 -22.63 8.20 -30.80
C ASN A 45 -22.69 8.63 -32.29
N GLN A 46 -22.09 9.76 -32.65
CA GLN A 46 -21.91 10.17 -34.05
C GLN A 46 -20.51 9.83 -34.60
N TRP A 47 -19.58 9.45 -33.72
CA TRP A 47 -18.16 9.27 -34.02
C TRP A 47 -17.65 7.84 -33.82
N LEU A 48 -18.37 7.04 -33.04
CA LEU A 48 -18.07 5.64 -32.75
C LEU A 48 -19.36 4.84 -32.90
N ASP A 49 -19.31 3.73 -33.62
CA ASP A 49 -20.38 2.75 -33.58
C ASP A 49 -20.34 1.92 -32.28
N GLU A 50 -21.37 1.10 -32.05
CA GLU A 50 -21.52 0.33 -30.82
C GLU A 50 -20.35 -0.65 -30.61
N GLU A 51 -19.78 -1.17 -31.70
CA GLU A 51 -18.65 -2.09 -31.68
C GLU A 51 -17.35 -1.36 -31.31
N GLU A 52 -17.11 -0.17 -31.89
CA GLU A 52 -15.97 0.67 -31.56
C GLU A 52 -16.02 1.17 -30.11
N LEU A 53 -17.21 1.47 -29.59
CA LEU A 53 -17.42 1.83 -28.19
C LEU A 53 -17.13 0.65 -27.25
N GLU A 54 -17.59 -0.56 -27.59
CA GLU A 54 -17.33 -1.77 -26.81
C GLU A 54 -15.83 -2.11 -26.79
N ILE A 55 -15.14 -1.96 -27.92
CA ILE A 55 -13.69 -2.14 -28.02
C ILE A 55 -12.96 -1.14 -27.11
N LEU A 56 -13.36 0.13 -27.12
CA LEU A 56 -12.71 1.18 -26.34
C LEU A 56 -12.95 1.01 -24.84
N LEU A 57 -14.18 0.64 -24.44
CA LEU A 57 -14.51 0.30 -23.06
C LEU A 57 -13.76 -0.95 -22.57
N SER A 58 -13.65 -1.97 -23.42
CA SER A 58 -12.90 -3.20 -23.12
C SER A 58 -11.40 -2.94 -22.98
N ALA A 59 -10.82 -2.11 -23.86
CA ALA A 59 -9.42 -1.70 -23.77
C ALA A 59 -9.15 -0.96 -22.46
N HIS A 60 -10.02 -0.02 -22.08
CA HIS A 60 -9.86 0.74 -20.85
C HIS A 60 -10.05 -0.11 -19.59
N SER A 61 -11.01 -1.05 -19.60
CA SER A 61 -11.19 -2.03 -18.53
C SER A 61 -9.95 -2.91 -18.36
N ASN A 62 -9.37 -3.39 -19.46
CA ASN A 62 -8.16 -4.22 -19.46
C ASN A 62 -6.94 -3.45 -18.91
N GLU A 63 -6.75 -2.19 -19.31
CA GLU A 63 -5.71 -1.33 -18.76
C GLU A 63 -5.89 -1.12 -17.25
N LEU A 64 -7.12 -0.85 -16.82
CA LEU A 64 -7.44 -0.65 -15.41
C LEU A 64 -7.17 -1.91 -14.58
N GLU A 65 -7.54 -3.08 -15.08
CA GLU A 65 -7.20 -4.36 -14.46
C GLU A 65 -5.69 -4.64 -14.40
N GLN A 66 -4.93 -4.25 -15.43
CA GLN A 66 -3.48 -4.40 -15.42
C GLN A 66 -2.84 -3.50 -14.37
N VAL A 67 -3.27 -2.24 -14.29
CA VAL A 67 -2.79 -1.28 -13.28
C VAL A 67 -3.13 -1.77 -11.86
N GLN A 68 -4.33 -2.29 -11.64
CA GLN A 68 -4.73 -2.88 -10.36
C GLN A 68 -3.88 -4.11 -10.00
N ARG A 69 -3.66 -5.03 -10.94
CA ARG A 69 -2.80 -6.20 -10.73
C ARG A 69 -1.36 -5.82 -10.42
N GLN A 70 -0.83 -4.78 -11.08
CA GLN A 70 0.50 -4.28 -10.82
C GLN A 70 0.60 -3.66 -9.42
N ALA A 71 -0.39 -2.85 -9.01
CA ALA A 71 -0.45 -2.29 -7.67
C ALA A 71 -0.55 -3.37 -6.59
N GLU A 72 -1.40 -4.38 -6.78
CA GLU A 72 -1.51 -5.53 -5.87
C GLU A 72 -0.21 -6.33 -5.80
N TYR A 73 0.48 -6.53 -6.94
CA TYR A 73 1.76 -7.22 -6.97
C TYR A 73 2.83 -6.44 -6.20
N GLU A 74 2.91 -5.12 -6.38
CA GLU A 74 3.83 -4.25 -5.66
C GLU A 74 3.53 -4.20 -4.16
N GLU A 75 2.26 -4.18 -3.78
CA GLU A 75 1.82 -4.24 -2.39
C GLU A 75 2.17 -5.59 -1.75
N ARG A 76 1.93 -6.71 -2.43
CA ARG A 76 2.33 -8.05 -1.97
C ARG A 76 3.84 -8.18 -1.87
N LYS A 77 4.60 -7.62 -2.83
CA LYS A 77 6.06 -7.59 -2.80
C LYS A 77 6.55 -6.77 -1.61
N ARG A 78 5.99 -5.58 -1.37
CA ARG A 78 6.31 -4.73 -0.22
C ARG A 78 6.01 -5.43 1.10
N THR A 79 4.86 -6.10 1.21
CA THR A 79 4.47 -6.87 2.39
C THR A 79 5.43 -8.04 2.63
N LYS A 80 5.82 -8.75 1.57
CA LYS A 80 6.83 -9.81 1.64
C LYS A 80 8.21 -9.29 2.03
N GLU A 81 8.61 -8.15 1.49
CA GLU A 81 9.88 -7.50 1.86
C GLU A 81 9.85 -7.04 3.32
N GLN A 82 8.75 -6.43 3.78
CA GLN A 82 8.56 -5.98 5.16
C GLN A 82 8.57 -7.14 6.16
N SER A 83 7.87 -8.24 5.87
CA SER A 83 7.89 -9.46 6.69
C SER A 83 9.26 -10.14 6.77
N GLN A 84 10.16 -9.83 5.83
CA GLN A 84 11.56 -10.28 5.86
C GLN A 84 12.50 -9.28 6.54
N VAL A 85 12.03 -8.10 6.98
CA VAL A 85 12.86 -7.14 7.72
C VAL A 85 12.83 -7.47 9.22
N LEU A 86 14.00 -7.45 9.86
CA LEU A 86 14.10 -7.48 11.32
C LEU A 86 14.11 -6.06 11.86
N TYR A 87 13.27 -5.79 12.84
CA TYR A 87 13.23 -4.52 13.56
C TYR A 87 13.72 -4.68 14.99
N ALA A 88 14.67 -3.84 15.40
CA ALA A 88 15.09 -3.67 16.78
C ALA A 88 14.42 -2.43 17.40
N TYR A 89 13.97 -2.54 18.65
CA TYR A 89 13.35 -1.44 19.39
C TYR A 89 13.56 -1.58 20.89
N ASP A 90 13.42 -0.48 21.63
CA ASP A 90 13.44 -0.49 23.09
C ASP A 90 12.12 -1.07 23.61
N LYS A 91 12.19 -2.03 24.55
CA LYS A 91 10.99 -2.59 25.19
C LYS A 91 10.14 -1.51 25.89
N ALA A 92 10.76 -0.44 26.38
CA ALA A 92 10.07 0.66 27.03
C ALA A 92 9.44 1.66 26.05
N ASN A 93 9.82 1.63 24.77
CA ASN A 93 9.33 2.52 23.73
C ASN A 93 9.37 1.82 22.37
N ASP A 94 8.24 1.23 21.98
CA ASP A 94 8.14 0.50 20.73
C ASP A 94 7.87 1.39 19.52
N ASP A 95 7.64 2.69 19.67
CA ASP A 95 7.49 3.62 18.56
C ASP A 95 8.81 3.83 17.81
N LEU A 96 9.95 3.71 18.50
CA LEU A 96 11.28 3.88 17.91
C LEU A 96 11.85 2.53 17.46
N LYS A 97 11.52 2.15 16.21
CA LYS A 97 11.99 0.90 15.57
C LYS A 97 13.06 1.19 14.53
N PHE A 98 14.14 0.40 14.55
CA PHE A 98 15.21 0.45 13.54
C PHE A 98 15.30 -0.88 12.81
N ALA A 99 15.45 -0.85 11.49
CA ALA A 99 15.76 -2.05 10.73
C ALA A 99 17.17 -2.54 11.11
N VAL A 100 17.32 -3.84 11.35
CA VAL A 100 18.59 -4.46 11.75
C VAL A 100 18.92 -5.72 10.95
N GLY A 101 18.12 -6.05 9.94
CA GLY A 101 18.38 -7.19 9.07
C GLY A 101 17.29 -7.39 8.03
N ARG A 102 17.60 -8.18 7.00
CA ARG A 102 16.64 -8.65 5.99
C ARG A 102 16.64 -10.18 5.95
N THR A 103 16.22 -10.79 7.05
CA THR A 103 16.07 -12.25 7.21
C THR A 103 14.92 -12.50 8.16
N THR A 104 14.27 -13.65 8.09
CA THR A 104 13.33 -14.10 9.12
C THR A 104 14.09 -14.69 10.30
N LEU A 105 13.68 -14.38 11.52
CA LEU A 105 14.07 -15.14 12.70
C LEU A 105 13.28 -16.46 12.74
N ASP A 106 13.97 -17.56 13.03
CA ASP A 106 13.33 -18.86 13.32
C ASP A 106 12.52 -18.85 14.63
N ARG A 107 12.71 -17.81 15.46
CA ARG A 107 11.97 -17.55 16.70
C ARG A 107 11.16 -16.27 16.55
N GLU A 108 10.00 -16.18 17.17
CA GLU A 108 9.12 -15.00 17.08
C GLU A 108 9.80 -13.69 17.51
N GLN A 109 10.73 -13.75 18.46
CA GLN A 109 11.49 -12.59 18.95
C GLN A 109 12.82 -12.98 19.59
N MET A 110 13.77 -12.04 19.61
CA MET A 110 14.98 -12.10 20.43
C MET A 110 15.02 -10.91 21.37
N THR A 111 15.48 -11.13 22.61
CA THR A 111 15.64 -10.07 23.61
C THR A 111 17.11 -9.96 24.01
N PHE A 112 17.61 -8.73 24.02
CA PHE A 112 18.99 -8.41 24.33
C PHE A 112 19.07 -7.35 25.43
N THR A 113 20.07 -7.45 26.28
CA THR A 113 20.62 -6.29 27.01
C THR A 113 21.44 -5.41 26.06
N ASP A 114 21.75 -4.17 26.43
CA ASP A 114 22.52 -3.23 25.61
C ASP A 114 23.86 -3.82 25.12
N SER A 115 24.59 -4.49 26.02
CA SER A 115 25.89 -5.12 25.75
C SER A 115 25.77 -6.31 24.80
N GLN A 116 24.74 -7.14 24.98
CA GLN A 116 24.48 -8.26 24.08
C GLN A 116 24.05 -7.78 22.69
N PHE A 117 23.28 -6.69 22.61
CA PHE A 117 22.89 -6.09 21.34
C PHE A 117 24.08 -5.50 20.58
N LYS A 118 24.97 -4.77 21.27
CA LYS A 118 26.23 -4.26 20.69
C LYS A 118 27.07 -5.38 20.08
N ASN A 119 27.26 -6.47 20.82
CA ASN A 119 28.00 -7.64 20.34
C ASN A 119 27.30 -8.30 19.15
N TRP A 120 25.97 -8.35 19.15
CA TRP A 120 25.20 -8.89 18.03
C TRP A 120 25.34 -8.03 16.77
N VAL A 121 25.23 -6.70 16.89
CA VAL A 121 25.42 -5.76 15.78
C VAL A 121 26.83 -5.90 15.20
N GLN A 122 27.85 -5.97 16.05
CA GLN A 122 29.23 -6.15 15.59
C GLN A 122 29.40 -7.41 14.74
N ARG A 123 28.83 -8.54 15.17
CA ARG A 123 28.85 -9.79 14.38
C ARG A 123 28.10 -9.66 13.05
N GLN A 124 27.01 -8.90 13.00
CA GLN A 124 26.33 -8.63 11.73
C GLN A 124 27.17 -7.75 10.80
N LEU A 125 27.90 -6.77 11.33
CA LEU A 125 28.77 -5.88 10.55
C LEU A 125 29.99 -6.60 9.94
N GLU A 126 30.46 -7.66 10.60
CA GLU A 126 31.56 -8.53 10.14
C GLU A 126 31.18 -9.45 8.98
N ARG A 127 29.88 -9.60 8.68
CA ARG A 127 29.40 -10.36 7.53
C ARG A 127 29.83 -9.71 6.22
N LYS A 128 30.25 -10.54 5.26
CA LYS A 128 30.69 -10.08 3.92
C LYS A 128 29.54 -9.87 2.95
N ASP A 129 28.35 -10.37 3.26
CA ASP A 129 27.16 -10.40 2.40
C ASP A 129 26.14 -9.28 2.72
N ILE A 130 26.52 -8.29 3.53
CA ILE A 130 25.66 -7.13 3.83
C ILE A 130 25.91 -5.97 2.85
N THR A 131 24.83 -5.30 2.46
CA THR A 131 24.88 -4.08 1.64
C THR A 131 25.27 -2.85 2.48
N VAL A 132 25.67 -1.76 1.81
CA VAL A 132 26.00 -0.49 2.47
C VAL A 132 24.81 0.05 3.27
N SER A 133 23.60 0.04 2.71
CA SER A 133 22.39 0.48 3.40
C SER A 133 22.10 -0.35 4.66
N GLN A 134 22.27 -1.68 4.62
CA GLN A 134 22.10 -2.51 5.82
C GLN A 134 23.13 -2.22 6.90
N ARG A 135 24.36 -1.85 6.50
CA ARG A 135 25.42 -1.43 7.43
C ARG A 135 25.07 -0.10 8.10
N GLU A 136 24.54 0.86 7.36
CA GLU A 136 24.05 2.13 7.91
C GLU A 136 22.89 1.93 8.89
N ASP A 137 21.91 1.09 8.53
CA ASP A 137 20.78 0.72 9.38
C ASP A 137 21.24 0.11 10.71
N LEU A 138 22.19 -0.84 10.67
CA LEU A 138 22.79 -1.49 11.85
C LEU A 138 23.53 -0.49 12.76
N LEU A 139 24.27 0.45 12.17
CA LEU A 139 24.99 1.48 12.93
C LEU A 139 24.02 2.48 13.58
N ALA A 140 22.96 2.87 12.86
CA ALA A 140 21.92 3.75 13.39
C ALA A 140 21.19 3.07 14.56
N ALA A 141 20.80 1.80 14.39
CA ALA A 141 20.18 1.01 15.44
C ALA A 141 21.07 0.90 16.68
N ASN A 142 22.38 0.65 16.50
CA ASN A 142 23.33 0.62 17.60
C ASN A 142 23.43 1.97 18.31
N TYR A 143 23.51 3.09 17.58
CA TYR A 143 23.60 4.42 18.16
C TYR A 143 22.38 4.77 19.02
N TRP A 144 21.19 4.55 18.49
CA TRP A 144 19.94 4.94 19.15
C TRP A 144 19.55 3.97 20.28
N LEU A 145 19.74 2.66 20.08
CA LEU A 145 19.33 1.64 21.04
C LEU A 145 20.40 1.32 22.08
N ALA A 146 21.65 1.79 21.94
CA ALA A 146 22.70 1.60 22.95
C ALA A 146 22.39 2.19 24.34
N LYS A 147 21.32 3.01 24.45
CA LYS A 147 20.83 3.60 25.71
C LYS A 147 19.65 2.82 26.31
N ALA A 148 19.06 1.89 25.56
CA ALA A 148 17.93 1.10 26.02
C ALA A 148 18.40 -0.01 26.98
N GLN A 149 17.66 -0.25 28.06
CA GLN A 149 17.96 -1.34 29.00
C GLN A 149 17.62 -2.71 28.42
N THR A 150 16.60 -2.78 27.58
CA THR A 150 16.12 -4.02 26.98
C THR A 150 15.71 -3.77 25.54
N ILE A 151 16.36 -4.48 24.63
CA ILE A 151 16.16 -4.33 23.19
C ILE A 151 15.51 -5.60 22.66
N ILE A 152 14.44 -5.44 21.90
CA ILE A 152 13.73 -6.55 21.26
C ILE A 152 13.98 -6.49 19.76
N ILE A 153 14.38 -7.61 19.17
CA ILE A 153 14.42 -7.81 17.72
C ILE A 153 13.27 -8.73 17.32
N LYS A 154 12.45 -8.32 16.35
CA LYS A 154 11.34 -9.12 15.80
C LYS A 154 11.24 -8.98 14.28
N ASN A 155 10.57 -9.94 13.63
CA ASN A 155 10.21 -9.83 12.21
C ASN A 155 9.22 -8.66 12.00
N GLY A 156 9.25 -8.05 10.82
CA GLY A 156 8.26 -7.06 10.42
C GLY A 156 6.87 -7.69 10.45
N ILE A 157 5.97 -7.04 11.19
CA ILE A 157 4.53 -7.33 11.19
C ILE A 157 3.89 -6.40 10.17
#